data_AF-A0A2A8HLF6-F1
#
_entry.id   AF-A0A2A8HLF6-F1
#
_cell.length_a   1.000
_cell.length_b   1.000
_cell.length_c   1.000
_cell.angle_alpha   90.00
_cell.angle_beta   90.00
_cell.angle_gamma   90.00
#
_symmetry.space_group_name_H-M   'P 1'
#
loop_
_entity.id
_entity.type
_entity.pdbx_description
1 polymer ?
#
loop_
_entity_poly.entity_id
_entity_poly.type
_entity_poly.pdbx_seq_one_letter_code
_entity_poly.pdbx_strand_id
1 'polypeptide(L)'
;LTEGSEGGKLEYRIAVREHDLAHKMNDMYELKKVISKFEGLDNKILQKKYIDGMTLEQIAYDLDYSPYYIKRKHADIRKVIKFMEAL
;
A
#
# COMPACT_ATOMS: atom_id res chain seq x y z
N LEU A 1 20.85 -34.34 -6.70
CA LEU A 1 20.27 -33.29 -7.58
C LEU A 1 21.41 -32.75 -8.43
N THR A 2 21.44 -33.05 -9.72
CA THR A 2 22.52 -32.63 -10.64
C THR A 2 22.25 -31.21 -11.14
N GLU A 3 23.20 -30.30 -10.92
CA GLU A 3 23.14 -28.85 -11.24
C GLU A 3 22.76 -28.53 -12.71
N GLY A 4 22.96 -29.47 -13.64
CA GLY A 4 22.60 -29.30 -15.06
C GLY A 4 21.21 -29.81 -15.48
N SER A 5 20.48 -30.47 -14.57
CA SER A 5 19.14 -31.02 -14.88
C SER A 5 18.10 -29.92 -15.00
N GLU A 6 17.02 -30.15 -15.75
CA GLU A 6 15.88 -29.21 -15.83
C GLU A 6 15.27 -28.94 -14.45
N GLY A 7 15.34 -29.91 -13.53
CA GLY A 7 15.00 -29.73 -12.11
C GLY A 7 15.93 -28.75 -11.41
N GLY A 8 17.26 -28.91 -11.53
CA GLY A 8 18.23 -27.97 -10.96
C GLY A 8 18.08 -26.53 -11.46
N LYS A 9 17.79 -26.36 -12.77
CA LYS A 9 17.49 -25.05 -13.37
C LYS A 9 16.15 -24.47 -12.89
N LEU A 10 15.17 -25.31 -12.58
CA LEU A 10 13.89 -24.87 -12.01
C LEU A 10 14.09 -24.38 -10.57
N GLU A 11 14.78 -25.15 -9.73
CA GLU A 11 15.09 -24.76 -8.35
C GLU A 11 15.84 -23.43 -8.29
N TYR A 12 16.86 -23.24 -9.14
CA TYR A 12 17.57 -21.97 -9.23
C TYR A 12 16.64 -20.79 -9.57
N ARG A 13 15.73 -20.96 -10.53
CA ARG A 13 14.76 -19.92 -10.90
C ARG A 13 13.79 -19.62 -9.76
N ILE A 14 13.36 -20.62 -9.01
CA ILE A 14 12.51 -20.44 -7.83
C ILE A 14 13.27 -19.63 -6.77
N ALA A 15 14.50 -20.03 -6.45
CA ALA A 15 15.33 -19.34 -5.45
C ALA A 15 15.56 -17.85 -5.80
N VAL A 16 15.83 -17.54 -7.09
CA VAL A 16 15.94 -16.15 -7.55
C VAL A 16 14.62 -15.39 -7.36
N ARG A 17 13.48 -16.00 -7.69
CA ARG A 17 12.17 -15.37 -7.52
C ARG A 17 11.81 -15.15 -6.05
N GLU A 18 12.12 -16.09 -5.18
CA GLU A 18 11.90 -15.96 -3.74
C GLU A 18 12.76 -14.86 -3.14
N HIS A 19 14.03 -14.78 -3.54
CA HIS A 19 14.92 -13.69 -3.15
C HIS A 19 14.37 -12.32 -3.58
N ASP A 20 13.97 -12.18 -4.85
CA ASP A 20 13.38 -10.94 -5.36
C ASP A 20 12.09 -10.57 -4.63
N LEU A 21 11.25 -11.56 -4.32
CA LEU A 21 10.02 -11.36 -3.56
C LEU A 21 10.31 -10.88 -2.14
N ALA A 22 11.30 -11.46 -1.46
CA ALA A 22 11.69 -11.05 -0.12
C ALA A 22 12.15 -9.58 -0.08
N HIS A 23 12.95 -9.15 -1.05
CA HIS A 23 13.35 -7.73 -1.16
C HIS A 23 12.15 -6.81 -1.37
N LYS A 24 11.23 -7.17 -2.27
CA LYS A 24 10.00 -6.38 -2.50
C LYS A 24 9.11 -6.31 -1.26
N MET A 25 9.06 -7.38 -0.47
CA MET A 25 8.32 -7.39 0.80
C MET A 25 8.96 -6.45 1.83
N ASN A 26 10.29 -6.40 1.89
CA ASN A 26 11.02 -5.46 2.75
C ASN A 26 10.81 -4.01 2.30
N ASP A 27 10.89 -3.73 1.00
CA ASP A 27 10.63 -2.40 0.44
C ASP A 27 9.21 -1.91 0.80
N MET A 28 8.22 -2.81 0.67
CA MET A 28 6.83 -2.52 1.05
C MET A 28 6.69 -2.26 2.56
N TYR A 29 7.39 -3.02 3.39
CA TYR A 29 7.37 -2.83 4.84
C TYR A 29 7.94 -1.46 5.23
N GLU A 30 9.11 -1.09 4.70
CA GLU A 30 9.72 0.21 4.99
C GLU A 30 8.88 1.37 4.44
N LEU A 31 8.28 1.22 3.26
CA LEU A 31 7.34 2.23 2.74
C LEU A 31 6.15 2.44 3.66
N LYS A 32 5.49 1.35 4.12
CA LYS A 32 4.37 1.44 5.07
C LYS A 32 4.78 2.13 6.36
N LYS A 33 5.99 1.89 6.85
CA LYS A 33 6.54 2.52 8.05
C LYS A 33 6.86 4.00 7.88
N VAL A 34 7.22 4.44 6.67
CA VAL A 34 7.36 5.87 6.36
C VAL A 34 5.99 6.53 6.29
N ILE A 35 5.04 5.94 5.57
CA ILE A 35 3.68 6.49 5.41
C ILE A 35 2.96 6.58 6.76
N SER A 36 3.14 5.61 7.65
CA SER A 36 2.50 5.61 8.98
C SER A 36 2.99 6.75 9.90
N LYS A 37 4.13 7.39 9.58
CA LYS A 37 4.62 8.57 10.30
C LYS A 37 3.99 9.87 9.81
N PHE A 38 3.31 9.87 8.67
CA PHE A 38 2.66 11.07 8.16
C PHE A 38 1.44 11.38 9.02
N GLU A 39 1.50 12.52 9.69
CA GLU A 39 0.42 13.03 10.51
C GLU A 39 -0.64 13.74 9.67
N GLY A 40 -1.75 14.08 10.31
CA GLY A 40 -2.86 14.77 9.67
C GLY A 40 -3.94 13.84 9.13
N LEU A 41 -5.16 14.37 9.09
CA LEU A 41 -6.34 13.59 8.73
C LEU A 41 -6.28 13.06 7.30
N ASP A 42 -5.83 13.88 6.35
CA ASP A 42 -5.84 13.52 4.94
C ASP A 42 -4.88 12.33 4.67
N ASN A 43 -3.72 12.29 5.31
CA ASN A 43 -2.78 11.17 5.25
C ASN A 43 -3.36 9.89 5.88
N LYS A 44 -4.02 10.01 7.04
CA LYS A 44 -4.71 8.87 7.69
C LYS A 44 -5.82 8.30 6.80
N ILE A 45 -6.59 9.16 6.12
CA ILE A 45 -7.63 8.74 5.18
C ILE A 45 -7.00 7.99 3.99
N LEU A 46 -5.91 8.51 3.42
CA LEU A 46 -5.20 7.87 2.31
C LEU A 46 -4.62 6.50 2.68
N GLN A 47 -3.91 6.41 3.81
CA GLN A 47 -3.36 5.16 4.30
C GLN A 47 -4.47 4.12 4.47
N LYS A 48 -5.52 4.45 5.23
CA LYS A 48 -6.59 3.49 5.50
C LYS A 48 -7.36 3.08 4.25
N LYS A 49 -7.55 4.01 3.30
CA LYS A 49 -8.29 3.73 2.07
C LYS A 49 -7.51 2.85 1.09
N TYR A 50 -6.22 3.14 0.90
CA TYR A 50 -5.44 2.55 -0.19
C TYR A 50 -4.42 1.51 0.26
N ILE A 51 -3.98 1.55 1.51
CA ILE A 51 -3.03 0.59 2.09
C ILE A 51 -3.77 -0.47 2.91
N ASP A 52 -4.69 -0.04 3.77
CA ASP A 52 -5.43 -0.96 4.66
C ASP A 52 -6.72 -1.50 4.02
N GLY A 53 -7.14 -0.94 2.88
CA GLY A 53 -8.28 -1.41 2.11
C GLY A 53 -9.66 -1.11 2.71
N MET A 54 -9.74 -0.18 3.68
CA MET A 54 -10.96 0.14 4.41
C MET A 54 -11.99 0.90 3.54
N THR A 55 -13.28 0.76 3.87
CA THR A 55 -14.35 1.62 3.35
C THR A 55 -14.33 3.00 4.02
N LEU A 56 -14.95 4.01 3.40
CA LEU A 56 -15.01 5.35 4.00
C LEU A 56 -15.83 5.35 5.29
N GLU A 57 -16.82 4.46 5.41
CA GLU A 57 -17.60 4.23 6.60
C GLU A 57 -16.76 3.63 7.73
N GLN A 58 -15.94 2.61 7.43
CA GLN A 58 -15.01 2.02 8.40
C GLN A 58 -13.96 3.05 8.86
N ILE A 59 -13.46 3.88 7.94
CA ILE A 59 -12.51 4.96 8.27
C ILE A 59 -13.16 6.00 9.17
N ALA A 60 -14.41 6.38 8.90
CA ALA A 60 -15.15 7.31 9.74
C ALA A 60 -15.33 6.78 11.15
N TYR A 61 -15.71 5.51 11.29
CA TYR A 61 -15.81 4.85 12.58
C TYR A 61 -14.45 4.81 13.31
N ASP A 62 -13.39 4.38 12.63
CA ASP A 62 -12.07 4.20 13.23
C ASP A 62 -11.38 5.52 13.63
N LEU A 63 -11.67 6.61 12.89
CA LEU A 63 -11.13 7.94 13.18
C LEU A 63 -12.07 8.82 14.03
N ASP A 64 -13.19 8.27 14.50
CA ASP A 64 -14.23 8.98 15.28
C ASP A 64 -14.76 10.25 14.59
N TYR A 65 -15.03 10.14 13.29
CA TYR A 65 -15.64 11.20 12.48
C TYR A 65 -16.98 10.74 11.90
N SER A 66 -17.81 11.71 11.50
CA SER A 66 -19.02 11.37 10.76
C SER A 66 -18.67 10.82 9.37
N PRO A 67 -19.43 9.82 8.86
CA PRO A 67 -19.24 9.30 7.50
C PRO A 67 -19.31 10.38 6.42
N TYR A 68 -20.18 11.39 6.62
CA TYR A 68 -20.30 12.52 5.71
C TYR A 68 -19.00 13.35 5.65
N TYR A 69 -18.39 13.64 6.81
CA TYR A 69 -17.17 14.42 6.88
C TYR A 69 -16.00 13.71 6.18
N ILE A 70 -15.82 12.41 6.42
CA ILE A 70 -14.79 11.61 5.74
C ILE A 70 -15.03 11.53 4.23
N LYS A 71 -16.29 11.34 3.79
CA LYS A 71 -16.64 11.35 2.35
C LYS A 71 -16.26 12.66 1.69
N ARG A 72 -16.59 13.80 2.32
CA ARG A 72 -16.24 15.13 1.83
C ARG A 72 -14.72 15.33 1.75
N LYS A 73 -14.00 15.01 2.83
CA LYS A 73 -12.53 15.09 2.87
C LYS A 73 -11.87 14.22 1.81
N HIS A 74 -12.31 12.98 1.65
CA HIS A 74 -11.82 12.08 0.60
C HIS A 74 -12.08 12.66 -0.80
N ALA A 75 -13.22 13.31 -1.04
CA ALA A 75 -13.49 13.96 -2.31
C ALA A 75 -12.52 15.12 -2.59
N ASP A 76 -12.17 15.92 -1.59
CA ASP A 76 -11.22 17.02 -1.74
C ASP A 76 -9.79 16.50 -1.99
N ILE A 77 -9.37 15.45 -1.27
CA ILE A 77 -8.09 14.76 -1.50
C ILE A 77 -8.02 14.24 -2.95
N ARG A 78 -9.08 13.60 -3.46
CA ARG A 78 -9.11 13.11 -4.85
C ARG A 78 -9.01 14.21 -5.89
N LYS A 79 -9.54 15.41 -5.63
CA LYS A 79 -9.37 16.56 -6.54
C LYS A 79 -7.90 16.96 -6.63
N VAL A 80 -7.20 17.02 -5.49
CA VAL A 80 -5.77 17.36 -5.44
C VAL A 80 -4.93 16.32 -6.16
N ILE A 81 -5.18 15.02 -5.92
CA ILE A 81 -4.47 13.94 -6.62
C ILE A 81 -4.68 14.03 -8.13
N LYS A 82 -5.94 14.18 -8.57
CA LYS A 82 -6.26 14.31 -10.00
C LYS A 82 -5.60 15.52 -10.65
N PHE A 83 -5.48 16.63 -9.91
CA PHE A 83 -4.77 17.81 -10.38
C PHE A 83 -3.27 17.53 -10.53
N MET A 84 -2.66 16.83 -9.58
CA MET A 84 -1.24 16.45 -9.65
C MET A 84 -0.94 15.47 -10.78
N GLU A 85 -1.83 14.53 -11.08
CA GLU A 85 -1.70 13.59 -12.20
C GLU A 85 -1.80 14.27 -13.58
N ALA A 86 -2.38 15.47 -13.64
CA ALA A 86 -2.52 16.25 -14.86
C ALA A 86 -1.36 17.24 -15.12
N LEU A 87 -0.41 17.34 -14.18
CA LEU A 87 0.84 18.10 -14.31
C LEU A 87 1.94 17.24 -14.91
#